data_AF-A0A4R4SJE4-F1
#
_entry.id   AF-A0A4R4SJE4-F1
#
_cell.length_a   1.000
_cell.length_b   1.000
_cell.length_c   1.000
_cell.angle_alpha   90.00
_cell.angle_beta   90.00
_cell.angle_gamma   90.00
#
_symmetry.space_group_name_H-M   'P 1'
#
loop_
_entity.id
_entity.type
_entity.pdbx_description
1 polymer ?
#
loop_
_entity_poly.entity_id
_entity_poly.type
_entity_poly.pdbx_seq_one_letter_code
_entity_poly.pdbx_strand_id
1 'polypeptide(L)'
;MAPEALNGLPATVPALWLLCAAGWAAVLVGLRRRVRGRARGPVLFAHTATPAAVVLLFSLIGFGALYATVALTAEWWALLLVTGFRPERLLSTGGLGRLAAWATLAGAATLATTRFVFHI
;
A
#
# COMPACT_ATOMS: atom_id res chain seq x y z
N MET A 1 -18.94 22.39 -5.35
CA MET A 1 -18.05 22.69 -4.21
C MET A 1 -17.63 21.38 -3.59
N ALA A 2 -16.33 21.07 -3.53
CA ALA A 2 -15.88 19.88 -2.82
C ALA A 2 -16.20 20.09 -1.32
N PRO A 3 -16.78 19.11 -0.62
CA PRO A 3 -17.02 19.26 0.80
C PRO A 3 -15.68 19.48 1.51
N GLU A 4 -15.52 20.61 2.19
CA GLU A 4 -14.35 20.89 3.03
C GLU A 4 -14.49 20.08 4.32
N ALA A 5 -13.43 19.36 4.70
CA ALA A 5 -13.35 18.70 6.00
C ALA A 5 -12.29 19.39 6.86
N LEU A 6 -12.51 19.37 8.18
CA LEU A 6 -11.60 19.75 9.28
C LEU A 6 -10.35 20.53 8.85
N ASN A 7 -10.36 21.84 9.08
CA ASN A 7 -9.25 22.79 8.82
C ASN A 7 -8.96 23.14 7.35
N GLY A 8 -9.97 23.21 6.49
CA GLY A 8 -9.81 23.73 5.11
C GLY A 8 -9.12 22.76 4.14
N LEU A 9 -8.99 21.48 4.51
CA LEU A 9 -8.49 20.44 3.62
C LEU A 9 -9.63 19.84 2.80
N PRO A 10 -9.42 19.51 1.51
CA PRO A 10 -10.42 18.80 0.71
C PRO A 10 -10.76 17.47 1.39
N ALA A 11 -12.06 17.16 1.61
CA ALA A 11 -12.46 15.92 2.30
C ALA A 11 -11.95 14.63 1.64
N THR A 12 -11.54 14.69 0.38
CA THR A 12 -10.88 13.60 -0.34
C THR A 12 -9.56 13.17 0.30
N VAL A 13 -8.79 14.10 0.87
CA VAL A 13 -7.51 13.82 1.52
C VAL A 13 -7.68 12.94 2.76
N PRO A 14 -8.48 13.31 3.79
CA PRO A 14 -8.70 12.44 4.94
C PRO A 14 -9.42 11.14 4.56
N ALA A 15 -10.34 11.16 3.60
CA ALA A 15 -10.97 9.93 3.10
C ALA A 15 -9.96 8.94 2.52
N LEU A 16 -9.00 9.43 1.74
CA LEU A 16 -7.92 8.60 1.19
C LEU A 16 -7.02 8.03 2.28
N TRP A 17 -6.65 8.82 3.28
CA TRP A 17 -5.87 8.35 4.43
C TRP A 17 -6.60 7.26 5.22
N LEU A 18 -7.90 7.43 5.47
CA LEU A 18 -8.72 6.42 6.13
C LEU A 18 -8.79 5.13 5.30
N LEU A 19 -8.97 5.24 3.98
CA LEU A 19 -9.03 4.09 3.08
C LEU A 19 -7.68 3.34 3.02
N CYS A 20 -6.58 4.09 3.04
CA CYS A 20 -5.22 3.55 3.11
C CYS A 20 -5.02 2.78 4.43
N ALA A 21 -5.37 3.40 5.56
CA ALA A 21 -5.24 2.80 6.88
C ALA A 21 -6.10 1.53 7.02
N ALA A 22 -7.32 1.55 6.49
CA ALA A 22 -8.23 0.41 6.47
C ALA A 22 -7.66 -0.77 5.64
N GLY A 23 -7.16 -0.49 4.43
CA GLY A 23 -6.52 -1.50 3.59
C GLY A 23 -5.31 -2.14 4.28
N TRP A 24 -4.45 -1.32 4.89
CA TRP A 24 -3.32 -1.77 5.71
C TRP A 24 -3.74 -2.65 6.89
N ALA A 25 -4.71 -2.20 7.68
CA ALA A 25 -5.19 -2.95 8.84
C ALA A 25 -5.80 -4.31 8.41
N ALA A 26 -6.56 -4.33 7.32
CA ALA A 26 -7.17 -5.55 6.81
C ALA A 26 -6.13 -6.61 6.38
N VAL A 27 -5.07 -6.20 5.67
CA VAL A 27 -3.97 -7.10 5.29
C VAL A 27 -3.23 -7.59 6.54
N LEU A 28 -2.92 -6.70 7.49
CA LEU A 28 -2.26 -7.07 8.74
C LEU A 28 -3.07 -8.09 9.55
N VAL A 29 -4.39 -7.90 9.66
CA VAL A 29 -5.30 -8.83 10.34
C VAL A 29 -5.32 -10.18 9.63
N GLY A 30 -5.37 -10.19 8.29
CA GLY A 30 -5.30 -11.42 7.49
C GLY A 30 -4.01 -12.21 7.76
N LEU A 31 -2.86 -11.53 7.71
CA LEU A 31 -1.56 -12.13 8.01
C LEU A 31 -1.47 -12.63 9.46
N ARG A 32 -1.93 -11.84 10.43
CA ARG A 32 -1.93 -12.20 11.87
C ARG A 32 -2.71 -13.47 12.16
N ARG A 33 -3.84 -13.67 11.46
CA ARG A 33 -4.75 -14.82 11.65
C ARG A 33 -4.25 -16.08 10.96
N ARG A 34 -3.58 -15.96 9.80
CA ARG A 34 -3.35 -17.09 8.89
C ARG A 34 -1.89 -17.50 8.72
N VAL A 35 -0.92 -16.62 9.02
CA VAL A 35 0.52 -16.99 9.02
C VAL A 35 0.90 -17.60 10.37
N ARG A 36 1.44 -18.82 10.35
CA ARG A 36 1.87 -19.58 11.54
C ARG A 36 3.33 -19.99 11.42
N GLY A 37 3.95 -20.31 12.56
CA GLY A 37 5.34 -20.80 12.62
C GLY A 37 6.40 -19.69 12.54
N ARG A 38 7.66 -20.10 12.30
CA ARG A 38 8.85 -19.22 12.37
C ARG A 38 8.81 -18.02 11.41
N ALA A 39 8.05 -18.11 10.32
CA ALA A 39 7.91 -17.02 9.35
C ALA A 39 6.98 -15.87 9.81
N ARG A 40 6.20 -16.06 10.89
CA ARG A 40 5.20 -15.09 11.34
C ARG A 40 5.80 -13.74 11.75
N GLY A 41 6.87 -13.75 12.54
CA GLY A 41 7.54 -12.54 13.01
C GLY A 41 8.05 -11.67 11.87
N PRO A 42 8.92 -12.20 10.99
CA PRO A 42 9.46 -11.46 9.84
C PRO A 42 8.40 -10.92 8.90
N VAL A 43 7.35 -11.70 8.60
CA VAL A 43 6.26 -11.27 7.69
C VAL A 43 5.47 -10.11 8.28
N LEU A 44 5.12 -10.18 9.56
CA LEU A 44 4.39 -9.10 10.23
C LEU A 44 5.25 -7.84 10.34
N PHE A 45 6.52 -7.99 10.71
CA PHE A 45 7.46 -6.87 10.80
C PHE A 45 7.61 -6.16 9.46
N ALA A 46 7.88 -6.89 8.39
CA ALA A 46 8.03 -6.34 7.05
C ALA A 46 6.78 -5.55 6.63
N HIS A 47 5.58 -6.10 6.88
CA HIS A 47 4.32 -5.43 6.53
C HIS A 47 4.03 -4.19 7.39
N THR A 48 4.39 -4.22 8.68
CA THR A 48 4.25 -3.04 9.54
C THR A 48 5.25 -1.93 9.17
N ALA A 49 6.43 -2.29 8.66
CA ALA A 49 7.45 -1.32 8.25
C ALA A 49 7.16 -0.71 6.87
N THR A 50 6.35 -1.36 6.03
CA THR A 50 6.08 -0.93 4.65
C THR A 50 5.57 0.51 4.54
N PRO A 51 4.55 0.96 5.30
CA PRO A 51 4.04 2.32 5.17
C PRO A 51 5.10 3.38 5.46
N ALA A 52 5.88 3.19 6.53
CA ALA A 52 6.95 4.12 6.91
C ALA A 52 8.06 4.15 5.85
N ALA A 53 8.47 2.98 5.35
CA ALA A 53 9.50 2.87 4.32
C ALA A 53 9.07 3.58 3.02
N VAL A 54 7.81 3.44 2.61
CA VAL A 54 7.29 4.13 1.43
C VAL A 54 7.22 5.64 1.66
N VAL A 55 6.70 6.10 2.80
CA VAL A 55 6.65 7.55 3.08
C VAL A 55 8.05 8.15 3.06
N LEU A 56 9.04 7.50 3.68
CA LEU A 56 10.44 7.91 3.67
C LEU A 56 11.03 7.93 2.25
N LEU A 57 10.79 6.89 1.46
CA LEU A 57 11.26 6.81 0.07
C LEU A 57 10.69 7.96 -0.77
N PHE A 58 9.38 8.19 -0.71
CA PHE A 58 8.73 9.27 -1.45
C PHE A 58 9.19 10.66 -0.99
N SER A 59 9.49 10.82 0.30
CA SER A 59 10.07 12.04 0.86
C SER A 59 11.50 12.30 0.34
N LEU A 60 12.31 11.25 0.17
CA LEU A 60 13.68 11.34 -0.36
C LEU A 60 13.74 11.72 -1.84
N ILE A 61 12.81 11.20 -2.65
CA ILE A 61 12.75 11.48 -4.09
C ILE A 61 11.99 12.77 -4.45
N GLY A 62 11.54 13.52 -3.43
CA GLY A 62 10.84 14.80 -3.61
C GLY A 62 9.40 14.68 -4.09
N PHE A 63 8.80 13.49 -4.05
CA PHE A 63 7.38 13.30 -4.37
C PHE A 63 6.51 13.50 -3.14
N GLY A 64 5.40 14.23 -3.32
CA GLY A 64 4.45 14.49 -2.23
C GLY A 64 3.80 13.22 -1.69
N ALA A 65 3.58 13.17 -0.37
CA ALA A 65 3.00 12.03 0.35
C ALA A 65 1.66 11.54 -0.23
N LEU A 66 0.91 12.42 -0.89
CA LEU A 66 -0.39 12.09 -1.49
C LEU A 66 -0.28 10.96 -2.54
N TYR A 67 0.70 11.03 -3.45
CA TYR A 67 0.86 10.02 -4.50
C TYR A 67 1.26 8.67 -3.93
N ALA A 68 2.12 8.69 -2.91
CA ALA A 68 2.45 7.50 -2.13
C ALA A 68 1.16 6.90 -1.53
N THR A 69 0.37 7.71 -0.80
CA THR A 69 -0.87 7.23 -0.16
C THR A 69 -1.87 6.66 -1.17
N VAL A 70 -2.02 7.24 -2.36
CA VAL A 70 -2.88 6.68 -3.42
C VAL A 70 -2.38 5.31 -3.87
N ALA A 71 -1.09 5.20 -4.22
CA ALA A 71 -0.48 3.95 -4.66
C ALA A 71 -0.63 2.86 -3.59
N LEU A 72 -0.34 3.20 -2.33
CA LEU A 72 -0.50 2.25 -1.22
C LEU A 72 -1.95 1.84 -1.05
N THR A 73 -2.89 2.78 -1.08
CA THR A 73 -4.30 2.42 -0.98
C THR A 73 -4.68 1.41 -2.07
N ALA A 74 -4.33 1.68 -3.32
CA ALA A 74 -4.65 0.80 -4.45
C ALA A 74 -4.01 -0.59 -4.28
N GLU A 75 -2.73 -0.64 -3.93
CA GLU A 75 -1.97 -1.89 -3.78
C GLU A 75 -2.58 -2.81 -2.70
N TRP A 76 -3.02 -2.28 -1.56
CA TRP A 76 -3.48 -3.07 -0.43
C TRP A 76 -4.85 -3.69 -0.72
N TRP A 77 -5.74 -2.89 -1.31
CA TRP A 77 -7.06 -3.36 -1.73
C TRP A 77 -6.94 -4.36 -2.89
N ALA A 78 -6.06 -4.12 -3.86
CA ALA A 78 -5.78 -5.08 -4.93
C ALA A 78 -5.26 -6.41 -4.39
N LEU A 79 -4.33 -6.37 -3.43
CA LEU A 79 -3.78 -7.56 -2.80
C LEU A 79 -4.87 -8.37 -2.07
N LEU A 80 -5.77 -7.70 -1.34
CA LEU A 80 -6.92 -8.36 -0.72
C LEU A 80 -7.86 -8.99 -1.75
N LEU A 81 -8.21 -8.27 -2.81
CA LEU A 81 -9.11 -8.75 -3.85
C LEU A 81 -8.54 -9.96 -4.60
N VAL A 82 -7.30 -9.86 -5.08
CA VAL A 82 -6.62 -10.92 -5.86
C VAL A 82 -6.37 -12.17 -5.00
N THR A 83 -6.14 -12.00 -3.70
CA THR A 83 -5.94 -13.13 -2.79
C THR A 83 -7.24 -13.68 -2.20
N GLY A 84 -8.39 -13.05 -2.46
CA GLY A 84 -9.68 -13.42 -1.84
C GLY A 84 -9.66 -13.25 -0.31
N PHE A 85 -9.08 -12.15 0.17
CA PHE A 85 -8.87 -11.83 1.58
C PHE A 85 -7.99 -12.85 2.33
N ARG A 86 -7.07 -13.47 1.61
CA ARG A 86 -6.11 -14.47 2.11
C ARG A 86 -4.68 -14.10 1.69
N PRO A 87 -4.13 -13.00 2.24
CA PRO A 87 -2.83 -12.46 1.82
C PRO A 87 -1.68 -13.47 1.96
N GLU A 88 -1.82 -14.47 2.83
CA GLU A 88 -0.85 -15.57 2.98
C GLU A 88 -0.66 -16.40 1.71
N ARG A 89 -1.64 -16.40 0.78
CA ARG A 89 -1.54 -17.16 -0.47
C ARG A 89 -0.40 -16.69 -1.37
N LEU A 90 -0.03 -15.41 -1.30
CA LEU A 90 1.15 -14.89 -2.01
C LEU A 90 2.45 -15.54 -1.50
N LEU A 91 2.54 -15.80 -0.20
CA LEU A 91 3.69 -16.46 0.41
C LEU A 91 3.70 -17.96 0.15
N SER A 92 2.52 -18.62 0.15
CA SER A 92 2.43 -20.07 -0.02
C SER A 92 2.43 -20.56 -1.48
N THR A 93 2.01 -19.73 -2.44
CA THR A 93 1.90 -20.12 -3.87
C THR A 93 2.79 -19.33 -4.83
N GLY A 94 3.36 -18.19 -4.41
CA GLY A 94 4.03 -17.25 -5.31
C GLY A 94 5.51 -17.01 -5.06
N GLY A 95 6.03 -17.29 -3.86
CA GLY A 95 7.41 -17.01 -3.49
C GLY A 95 7.79 -15.51 -3.52
N LEU A 96 8.96 -15.18 -2.97
CA LEU A 96 9.47 -13.80 -2.92
C LEU A 96 9.61 -13.16 -4.31
N GLY A 97 9.86 -13.94 -5.36
CA GLY A 97 10.02 -13.46 -6.73
C GLY A 97 8.73 -12.85 -7.32
N ARG A 98 7.56 -13.46 -7.08
CA ARG A 98 6.28 -12.92 -7.57
C ARG A 98 5.85 -11.68 -6.80
N LEU A 99 6.17 -11.62 -5.51
CA LEU A 99 6.00 -10.42 -4.70
C LEU A 99 6.89 -9.28 -5.21
N ALA A 100 8.18 -9.57 -5.46
CA ALA A 100 9.11 -8.62 -6.03
C ALA A 100 8.64 -8.12 -7.39
N ALA A 101 8.28 -9.01 -8.32
CA ALA A 101 7.77 -8.63 -9.64
C ALA A 101 6.52 -7.75 -9.56
N TRP A 102 5.58 -8.08 -8.67
CA TRP A 102 4.39 -7.27 -8.45
C TRP A 102 4.72 -5.89 -7.88
N ALA A 103 5.60 -5.81 -6.87
CA ALA A 103 6.06 -4.53 -6.32
C ALA A 103 6.82 -3.69 -7.36
N THR A 104 7.61 -4.35 -8.22
CA THR A 104 8.35 -3.64 -9.29
C THR A 104 7.39 -3.08 -10.33
N LEU A 105 6.38 -3.85 -10.73
CA LEU A 105 5.33 -3.43 -11.66
C LEU A 105 4.49 -2.29 -11.08
N ALA A 106 4.08 -2.39 -9.82
CA ALA A 106 3.28 -1.36 -9.15
C ALA A 106 4.09 -0.06 -8.96
N GLY A 107 5.36 -0.17 -8.57
CA GLY A 107 6.28 0.97 -8.52
C GLY A 107 6.50 1.62 -9.88
N ALA A 108 6.72 0.83 -10.94
CA ALA A 108 6.89 1.33 -12.31
C ALA A 108 5.61 2.01 -12.83
N ALA A 109 4.44 1.43 -12.60
CA ALA A 109 3.15 2.01 -12.98
C ALA A 109 2.88 3.32 -12.23
N THR A 110 3.20 3.37 -10.94
CA THR A 110 3.11 4.60 -10.12
C THR A 110 4.02 5.67 -10.68
N LEU A 111 5.31 5.37 -10.89
CA LEU A 111 6.27 6.31 -11.46
C LEU A 111 5.84 6.83 -12.84
N ALA A 112 5.36 5.94 -13.71
CA ALA A 112 4.89 6.29 -15.05
C ALA A 112 3.66 7.21 -15.00
N THR A 113 2.67 6.87 -14.16
CA THR A 113 1.45 7.69 -13.97
C THR A 113 1.80 9.06 -13.42
N THR A 114 2.68 9.08 -12.41
CA THR A 114 3.17 10.32 -11.81
C THR A 114 3.89 11.19 -12.85
N ARG A 115 4.83 10.63 -13.64
CA ARG A 115 5.47 11.38 -14.72
C ARG A 115 4.48 11.88 -15.76
N PHE A 116 3.48 11.07 -16.13
CA PHE A 116 2.44 11.48 -17.07
C PHE A 116 1.64 12.68 -16.54
N VAL A 117 1.18 12.63 -15.28
CA VAL A 117 0.42 13.73 -14.67
C VAL A 117 1.24 15.03 -14.55
N PHE A 118 2.54 14.94 -14.26
CA PHE A 118 3.40 16.11 -14.08
C PHE A 118 4.05 16.66 -15.37
N HIS A 119 3.95 15.92 -16.49
CA HIS A 119 4.43 16.39 -17.81
C HIS A 119 3.30 16.88 -18.72
N ILE A 120 2.05 16.89 -18.26
CA ILE A 120 0.88 17.50 -18.91
C ILE A 120 0.57 18.82 -18.21
#